data_AF-A0A3B8NGP3-F1
#
_entry.id   AF-A0A3B8NGP3-F1
#
_cell.length_a   1.000
_cell.length_b   1.000
_cell.length_c   1.000
_cell.angle_alpha   90.00
_cell.angle_beta   90.00
_cell.angle_gamma   90.00
#
_symmetry.space_group_name_H-M   'P 1'
#
loop_
_entity.id
_entity.type
_entity.pdbx_description
1 polymer ?
#
loop_
_entity_poly.entity_id
_entity_poly.type
_entity_poly.pdbx_seq_one_letter_code
_entity_poly.pdbx_strand_id
1 'polypeptide(L)'
;MPYLLIYSVAFGWISHSAGYAVVSAIIISSMLVLGSVLGEKDTRLLQLHGLTLVLMTALTVIGGFGTRDIASLQIESIFLATSYLLLGIHGITRDFERLSLLFLTLFWGGVAAGLSHAANEKLGAGGIVLSIVLMCGVAFQDLRKTRRILRNVRKDEKNTLGGV
;
A
#
# COMPACT_ATOMS: atom_id res chain seq x y z
N MET A 1 3.74 -4.83 -15.03
CA MET A 1 2.27 -4.89 -15.09
C MET A 1 1.72 -6.30 -15.03
N PRO A 2 2.00 -7.24 -15.97
CA PRO A 2 1.41 -8.58 -15.91
C PRO A 2 1.79 -9.32 -14.63
N TYR A 3 3.02 -9.12 -14.14
CA TYR A 3 3.48 -9.72 -12.89
C TYR A 3 2.68 -9.27 -11.65
N LEU A 4 2.18 -8.03 -11.58
CA LEU A 4 1.38 -7.55 -10.44
C LEU A 4 0.00 -8.19 -10.44
N LEU A 5 -0.65 -8.28 -11.60
CA LEU A 5 -1.94 -8.95 -11.76
C LEU A 5 -1.84 -10.45 -11.44
N ILE A 6 -0.82 -11.13 -11.98
CA ILE A 6 -0.55 -12.54 -11.67
C ILE A 6 -0.33 -12.70 -10.17
N TYR A 7 0.40 -11.79 -9.54
CA TYR A 7 0.66 -11.84 -8.10
C TYR A 7 -0.59 -11.58 -7.26
N SER A 8 -1.43 -10.62 -7.63
CA SER A 8 -2.70 -10.35 -6.94
C SER A 8 -3.61 -11.58 -6.91
N VAL A 9 -3.70 -12.29 -8.05
CA VAL A 9 -4.49 -13.52 -8.17
C VAL A 9 -3.83 -14.68 -7.39
N ALA A 10 -2.51 -14.85 -7.54
CA ALA A 10 -1.76 -15.88 -6.81
C ALA A 10 -1.83 -15.67 -5.30
N PHE A 11 -1.80 -14.42 -4.82
CA PHE A 11 -1.91 -14.09 -3.41
C PHE A 11 -3.27 -14.52 -2.84
N GLY A 12 -4.37 -14.36 -3.59
CA GLY A 12 -5.69 -14.86 -3.18
C GLY A 12 -5.70 -16.38 -2.98
N TRP A 13 -5.06 -17.12 -3.89
CA TRP A 13 -4.92 -18.58 -3.78
C TRP A 13 -4.06 -18.99 -2.58
N ILE A 14 -2.91 -18.35 -2.41
CA ILE A 14 -1.99 -18.60 -1.29
C ILE A 14 -2.68 -18.30 0.04
N SER A 15 -3.41 -17.19 0.12
CA SER A 15 -4.15 -16.78 1.33
C SER A 15 -5.19 -17.81 1.73
N HIS A 16 -5.97 -18.32 0.77
CA HIS A 16 -6.93 -19.37 1.05
C HIS A 16 -6.26 -20.67 1.51
N SER A 17 -5.18 -21.09 0.82
CA SER A 17 -4.41 -22.27 1.23
C SER A 17 -3.74 -22.10 2.60
N ALA A 18 -3.49 -20.87 3.03
CA ALA A 18 -2.93 -20.54 4.33
C ALA A 18 -4.00 -20.45 5.43
N GLY A 19 -5.28 -20.71 5.14
CA GLY A 19 -6.34 -20.75 6.15
C GLY A 19 -7.15 -19.46 6.28
N TYR A 20 -7.07 -18.54 5.31
CA TYR A 20 -7.95 -17.38 5.29
C TYR A 20 -9.38 -17.80 4.95
N ALA A 21 -10.37 -17.14 5.58
CA ALA A 21 -11.75 -17.32 5.21
C ALA A 21 -11.92 -17.00 3.71
N VAL A 22 -12.61 -17.86 2.96
CA VAL A 22 -12.78 -17.73 1.49
C VAL A 22 -13.23 -16.33 1.10
N VAL A 23 -14.19 -15.76 1.84
CA VAL A 23 -14.69 -14.39 1.62
C VAL A 23 -13.58 -13.36 1.74
N SER A 24 -12.74 -13.43 2.78
CA SER A 24 -11.63 -12.49 2.98
C SER A 24 -10.57 -12.61 1.88
N ALA A 25 -10.25 -13.83 1.44
CA ALA A 25 -9.30 -14.05 0.34
C ALA A 25 -9.82 -13.47 -0.99
N ILE A 26 -11.11 -13.61 -1.27
CA ILE A 26 -11.75 -13.00 -2.45
C ILE A 26 -11.70 -11.47 -2.37
N ILE A 27 -12.06 -10.89 -1.22
CA ILE A 27 -12.03 -9.43 -1.02
C ILE A 27 -10.61 -8.90 -1.23
N ILE A 28 -9.62 -9.48 -0.57
CA ILE A 28 -8.21 -9.07 -0.68
C ILE A 28 -7.74 -9.17 -2.12
N SER A 29 -7.97 -10.31 -2.79
CA SER A 29 -7.60 -10.50 -4.19
C SER A 29 -8.26 -9.46 -5.10
N SER A 30 -9.55 -9.17 -4.92
CA SER A 30 -10.26 -8.17 -5.71
C SER A 30 -9.69 -6.75 -5.53
N MET A 31 -9.35 -6.37 -4.30
CA MET A 31 -8.70 -5.08 -4.01
C MET A 31 -7.32 -4.98 -4.63
N LEU A 32 -6.54 -6.06 -4.58
CA LEU A 32 -5.20 -6.13 -5.19
C LEU A 32 -5.28 -6.09 -6.73
N VAL A 33 -6.28 -6.73 -7.33
CA VAL A 33 -6.49 -6.66 -8.79
C VAL A 33 -6.88 -5.25 -9.20
N LEU A 34 -7.86 -4.65 -8.53
CA LEU A 34 -8.30 -3.29 -8.80
C LEU A 34 -7.16 -2.28 -8.61
N GLY A 35 -6.42 -2.35 -7.50
CA GLY A 35 -5.29 -1.46 -7.25
C GLY A 35 -4.19 -1.56 -8.33
N SER A 36 -3.94 -2.76 -8.85
CA SER A 36 -2.94 -3.00 -9.90
C SER A 36 -3.36 -2.39 -11.24
N VAL A 37 -4.65 -2.50 -11.59
CA VAL A 37 -5.20 -1.90 -12.82
C VAL A 37 -5.17 -0.36 -12.75
N LEU A 38 -5.46 0.21 -11.58
CA LEU A 38 -5.50 1.67 -11.40
C LEU A 38 -4.09 2.31 -11.32
N GLY A 39 -3.06 1.53 -10.94
CA GLY A 39 -1.68 1.99 -10.74
C GLY A 39 -0.81 2.10 -12.00
N GLU A 40 -1.40 1.94 -13.20
CA GLU A 40 -0.68 1.63 -14.44
C GLU A 40 0.30 2.69 -14.95
N LYS A 41 0.13 3.95 -14.54
CA LYS A 41 0.69 5.09 -15.27
C LYS A 41 2.10 5.54 -14.84
N ASP A 42 2.66 5.01 -13.74
CA ASP A 42 3.90 5.57 -13.18
C ASP A 42 4.85 4.51 -12.59
N THR A 43 6.13 4.57 -12.96
CA THR A 43 7.18 3.65 -12.47
C THR A 43 7.36 3.70 -10.96
N ARG A 44 7.02 4.84 -10.34
CA ARG A 44 7.10 5.05 -8.90
C ARG A 44 5.94 4.39 -8.15
N LEU A 45 4.73 4.44 -8.71
CA LEU A 45 3.57 3.69 -8.20
C LEU A 45 3.84 2.19 -8.24
N LEU A 46 4.47 1.73 -9.33
CA LEU A 46 4.89 0.34 -9.50
C LEU A 46 5.83 -0.14 -8.38
N GLN A 47 6.76 0.71 -7.92
CA GLN A 47 7.67 0.40 -6.82
C GLN A 47 6.94 0.31 -5.47
N LEU A 48 6.00 1.23 -5.20
CA LEU A 48 5.20 1.24 -3.98
C LEU A 48 4.21 0.05 -3.92
N HIS A 49 3.59 -0.29 -5.05
CA HIS A 49 2.78 -1.50 -5.21
C HIS A 49 3.64 -2.77 -5.04
N GLY A 50 4.84 -2.81 -5.62
CA GLY A 50 5.76 -3.93 -5.41
C GLY A 50 6.14 -4.11 -3.94
N LEU A 51 6.47 -3.02 -3.24
CA LEU A 51 6.87 -3.07 -1.83
C LEU A 51 5.72 -3.53 -0.91
N THR A 52 4.50 -3.08 -1.19
CA THR A 52 3.31 -3.50 -0.43
C THR A 52 2.96 -4.97 -0.65
N LEU A 53 3.12 -5.50 -1.85
CA LEU A 53 2.99 -6.95 -2.10
C LEU A 53 4.06 -7.76 -1.37
N VAL A 54 5.32 -7.31 -1.41
CA VAL A 54 6.41 -7.96 -0.66
C VAL A 54 6.08 -7.98 0.84
N LEU A 55 5.53 -6.89 1.36
CA LEU A 55 5.13 -6.77 2.76
C LEU A 55 3.97 -7.73 3.12
N MET A 56 2.93 -7.82 2.28
CA MET A 56 1.82 -8.76 2.46
C MET A 56 2.30 -10.21 2.44
N THR A 57 3.22 -10.54 1.54
CA THR A 57 3.79 -11.89 1.46
C THR A 57 4.70 -12.20 2.63
N ALA A 58 5.52 -11.23 3.08
CA ALA A 58 6.32 -11.39 4.27
C ALA A 58 5.43 -11.69 5.50
N LEU A 59 4.31 -10.98 5.66
CA LEU A 59 3.33 -11.24 6.72
C LEU A 59 2.72 -12.64 6.60
N THR A 60 2.35 -13.05 5.39
CA THR A 60 1.75 -14.37 5.13
C THR A 60 2.74 -15.50 5.41
N VAL A 61 4.01 -15.35 5.02
CA VAL A 61 5.09 -16.32 5.30
C VAL A 61 5.41 -16.37 6.79
N ILE A 62 5.49 -15.22 7.47
CA ILE A 62 5.69 -15.16 8.93
C ILE A 62 4.52 -15.80 9.68
N GLY A 63 3.29 -15.63 9.18
CA GLY A 63 2.12 -16.33 9.69
C GLY A 63 2.17 -17.83 9.45
N GLY A 64 2.48 -18.23 8.22
CA GLY A 64 2.47 -19.63 7.79
C GLY A 64 3.54 -20.51 8.41
N PHE A 65 4.73 -19.95 8.66
CA PHE A 65 5.85 -20.67 9.27
C PHE A 65 6.09 -20.29 10.74
N GLY A 66 5.45 -19.24 11.22
CA GLY A 66 5.56 -18.79 12.61
C GLY A 66 4.57 -19.50 13.52
N THR A 67 4.73 -19.29 14.83
CA THR A 67 3.81 -19.79 15.88
C THR A 67 2.46 -19.06 15.90
N ARG A 68 2.11 -18.31 14.85
CA ARG A 68 0.86 -17.53 14.79
C ARG A 68 -0.19 -18.27 14.01
N ASP A 69 -1.41 -18.17 14.48
CA ASP A 69 -2.56 -18.61 13.72
C ASP A 69 -2.75 -17.66 12.54
N ILE A 70 -2.70 -18.20 11.33
CA ILE A 70 -2.72 -17.41 10.09
C ILE A 70 -4.04 -16.63 9.96
N ALA A 71 -5.11 -17.11 10.60
CA ALA A 71 -6.38 -16.42 10.72
C ALA A 71 -6.27 -15.06 11.45
N SER A 72 -5.31 -14.88 12.36
CA SER A 72 -5.14 -13.62 13.08
C SER A 72 -4.58 -12.50 12.19
N LEU A 73 -3.87 -12.87 11.10
CA LEU A 73 -3.25 -11.95 10.15
C LEU A 73 -4.21 -11.43 9.06
N GLN A 74 -5.47 -11.88 9.08
CA GLN A 74 -6.48 -11.46 8.10
C GLN A 74 -6.75 -9.96 8.18
N ILE A 75 -6.76 -9.39 9.39
CA ILE A 75 -7.07 -7.97 9.61
C ILE A 75 -5.98 -7.09 8.99
N GLU A 76 -4.71 -7.42 9.23
CA GLU A 76 -3.56 -6.70 8.68
C GLU A 76 -3.53 -6.78 7.16
N SER A 77 -3.88 -7.95 6.61
CA SER A 77 -3.95 -8.16 5.16
C SER A 77 -5.07 -7.33 4.52
N ILE A 78 -6.21 -7.15 5.20
CA ILE A 78 -7.30 -6.27 4.73
C ILE A 78 -6.84 -4.80 4.76
N PHE A 79 -6.15 -4.35 5.80
CA PHE A 79 -5.60 -2.99 5.87
C PHE A 79 -4.61 -2.74 4.72
N LEU A 80 -3.71 -3.68 4.47
CA LEU A 80 -2.73 -3.60 3.39
C LEU A 80 -3.38 -3.63 2.01
N ALA A 81 -4.38 -4.49 1.79
CA ALA A 81 -5.14 -4.55 0.54
C ALA A 81 -5.91 -3.25 0.27
N THR A 82 -6.51 -2.67 1.31
CA THR A 82 -7.21 -1.38 1.23
C THR A 82 -6.23 -0.26 0.89
N SER A 83 -5.06 -0.23 1.55
CA SER A 83 -3.98 0.68 1.19
C SER A 83 -3.53 0.52 -0.25
N TYR A 84 -3.33 -0.72 -0.72
CA TYR A 84 -2.94 -1.03 -2.09
C TYR A 84 -3.94 -0.46 -3.12
N LEU A 85 -5.24 -0.56 -2.83
CA LEU A 85 -6.31 0.04 -3.63
C LEU A 85 -6.25 1.57 -3.62
N LEU A 86 -6.09 2.20 -2.45
CA LEU A 86 -5.95 3.65 -2.32
C LEU A 86 -4.74 4.19 -3.08
N LEU A 87 -3.65 3.44 -3.12
CA LEU A 87 -2.47 3.77 -3.92
C LEU A 87 -2.76 3.72 -5.43
N GLY A 88 -3.59 2.77 -5.88
CA GLY A 88 -4.11 2.76 -7.25
C GLY A 88 -4.93 4.01 -7.56
N ILE A 89 -5.82 4.43 -6.65
CA ILE A 89 -6.64 5.64 -6.80
C ILE A 89 -5.77 6.91 -6.81
N HIS A 90 -4.69 6.96 -6.01
CA HIS A 90 -3.70 8.03 -6.05
C HIS A 90 -3.10 8.21 -7.46
N GLY A 91 -2.85 7.09 -8.17
CA GLY A 91 -2.32 7.12 -9.53
C GLY A 91 -3.25 7.78 -10.55
N ILE A 92 -4.56 7.62 -10.38
CA ILE A 92 -5.57 8.22 -11.29
C ILE A 92 -5.85 9.67 -10.92
N THR A 93 -5.81 9.99 -9.63
CA THR A 93 -6.14 11.33 -9.11
C THR A 93 -4.95 12.28 -9.09
N ARG A 94 -3.84 11.91 -9.75
CA ARG A 94 -2.58 12.67 -9.78
C ARG A 94 -2.74 14.11 -10.27
N ASP A 95 -3.64 14.34 -11.22
CA ASP A 95 -3.91 15.66 -11.80
C ASP A 95 -4.55 16.61 -10.76
N PHE A 96 -5.15 16.07 -9.70
CA PHE A 96 -5.75 16.82 -8.61
C PHE A 96 -4.84 16.78 -7.36
N GLU A 97 -3.91 17.72 -7.25
CA GLU A 97 -2.89 17.80 -6.18
C GLU A 97 -3.44 17.50 -4.77
N ARG A 98 -4.58 18.10 -4.38
CA ARG A 98 -5.19 17.89 -3.06
C ARG A 98 -5.73 16.47 -2.87
N LEU A 99 -6.37 15.92 -3.90
CA LEU A 99 -6.97 14.59 -3.85
C LEU A 99 -5.88 13.51 -3.85
N SER A 100 -4.86 13.69 -4.71
CA SER A 100 -3.68 12.85 -4.78
C SER A 100 -2.95 12.79 -3.43
N LEU A 101 -2.72 13.92 -2.78
CA LEU A 101 -2.09 13.95 -1.45
C LEU A 101 -2.94 13.25 -0.38
N LEU A 102 -4.26 13.43 -0.41
CA LEU A 102 -5.18 12.77 0.52
C LEU A 102 -5.10 11.24 0.37
N PHE A 103 -5.19 10.71 -0.86
CA PHE A 103 -5.07 9.26 -1.09
C PHE A 103 -3.69 8.71 -0.71
N LEU A 104 -2.62 9.48 -0.92
CA LEU A 104 -1.27 9.09 -0.47
C LEU A 104 -1.17 9.05 1.06
N THR A 105 -1.79 9.99 1.77
CA THR A 105 -1.85 9.95 3.23
C THR A 105 -2.68 8.79 3.76
N LEU A 106 -3.82 8.48 3.13
CA LEU A 106 -4.64 7.33 3.50
C LEU A 106 -3.92 6.01 3.23
N PHE A 107 -3.18 5.92 2.11
CA PHE A 107 -2.32 4.78 1.80
C PHE A 107 -1.35 4.49 2.94
N TRP A 108 -0.54 5.49 3.32
CA TRP A 108 0.44 5.34 4.42
C TRP A 108 -0.26 5.09 5.76
N GLY A 109 -1.42 5.69 6.00
CA GLY A 109 -2.23 5.44 7.19
C GLY A 109 -2.68 3.98 7.33
N GLY A 110 -3.17 3.37 6.25
CA GLY A 110 -3.57 1.95 6.27
C GLY A 110 -2.37 0.99 6.39
N VAL A 111 -1.23 1.31 5.76
CA VAL A 111 0.01 0.52 5.93
C VAL A 111 0.47 0.59 7.38
N ALA A 112 0.43 1.78 8.00
CA ALA A 112 0.79 1.97 9.39
C ALA A 112 -0.18 1.26 10.34
N ALA A 113 -1.48 1.28 10.07
CA ALA A 113 -2.48 0.57 10.86
C ALA A 113 -2.24 -0.95 10.82
N GLY A 114 -2.03 -1.52 9.63
CA GLY A 114 -1.72 -2.95 9.47
C GLY A 114 -0.43 -3.35 10.21
N LEU A 115 0.65 -2.56 10.07
CA LEU A 115 1.89 -2.86 10.78
C LEU A 115 1.79 -2.66 12.30
N SER A 116 1.06 -1.63 12.76
CA SER A 116 0.91 -1.35 14.18
C SER A 116 0.11 -2.44 14.87
N HIS A 117 -0.92 -2.99 14.20
CA HIS A 117 -1.66 -4.14 14.69
C HIS A 117 -0.76 -5.38 14.80
N ALA A 118 -0.02 -5.70 13.72
CA ALA A 118 0.94 -6.81 13.73
C ALA A 118 1.98 -6.67 14.85
N ALA A 119 2.51 -5.45 15.03
CA ALA A 119 3.53 -5.13 16.03
C ALA A 119 2.99 -5.16 17.46
N ASN A 120 1.75 -4.70 17.70
CA ASN A 120 1.13 -4.74 19.02
C ASN A 120 1.07 -6.17 19.57
N GLU A 121 0.68 -7.10 18.73
CA GLU A 121 0.55 -8.50 19.13
C GLU A 121 1.91 -9.18 19.43
N LYS A 122 3.06 -8.66 18.97
CA LYS A 122 4.39 -9.23 19.28
C LYS A 122 5.20 -8.44 20.31
N LEU A 123 5.09 -7.12 20.29
CA LEU A 123 5.93 -6.18 21.05
C LEU A 123 5.10 -5.34 22.04
N GLY A 124 3.78 -5.55 22.10
CA GLY A 124 2.86 -4.75 22.90
C GLY A 124 2.78 -3.30 22.44
N ALA A 125 2.41 -2.41 23.37
CA ALA A 125 2.28 -0.98 23.10
C ALA A 125 3.56 -0.32 22.56
N GLY A 126 4.75 -0.83 22.92
CA GLY A 126 6.02 -0.36 22.39
C GLY A 126 6.18 -0.62 20.88
N GLY A 127 5.60 -1.71 20.37
CA GLY A 127 5.55 -2.03 18.94
C GLY A 127 4.69 -1.06 18.14
N ILE A 128 3.57 -0.62 18.71
CA ILE A 128 2.69 0.38 18.10
C ILE A 128 3.46 1.69 17.93
N VAL A 129 4.08 2.19 18.99
CA VAL A 129 4.82 3.47 18.96
C VAL A 129 5.96 3.40 17.95
N LEU A 130 6.73 2.31 17.95
CA LEU A 130 7.83 2.12 17.00
C LEU A 130 7.32 2.10 15.55
N SER A 131 6.22 1.40 15.28
CA SER A 131 5.59 1.33 13.96
C SER A 131 5.12 2.71 13.49
N ILE A 132 4.44 3.46 14.35
CA ILE A 132 3.95 4.81 14.04
C ILE A 132 5.13 5.75 13.73
N VAL A 133 6.19 5.73 14.54
CA VAL A 133 7.37 6.60 14.34
C VAL A 133 8.05 6.28 13.00
N LEU A 134 8.28 5.00 12.71
CA LEU A 134 8.88 4.57 11.44
C LEU A 134 8.01 4.98 10.25
N MET A 135 6.69 4.75 10.34
CA MET A 135 5.77 5.05 9.24
C MET A 135 5.58 6.55 9.03
N CYS A 136 5.53 7.35 10.09
CA CYS A 136 5.55 8.81 9.97
C CYS A 136 6.83 9.28 9.28
N GLY A 137 7.99 8.70 9.61
CA GLY A 137 9.26 9.00 8.96
C GLY A 137 9.23 8.71 7.44
N VAL A 138 8.81 7.50 7.06
CA VAL A 138 8.76 7.08 5.66
C VAL A 138 7.71 7.89 4.87
N ALA A 139 6.49 8.05 5.43
CA ALA A 139 5.44 8.83 4.82
C ALA A 139 5.86 10.29 4.59
N PHE A 140 6.59 10.87 5.55
CA PHE A 140 7.06 12.25 5.43
C PHE A 140 8.15 12.41 4.38
N GLN A 141 9.08 11.45 4.26
CA GLN A 141 10.07 11.44 3.20
C GLN A 141 9.39 11.32 1.82
N ASP A 142 8.41 10.44 1.70
CA ASP A 142 7.70 10.20 0.45
C ASP A 142 6.84 11.40 0.04
N LEU A 143 6.09 12.00 0.98
CA LEU A 143 5.33 13.25 0.78
C LEU A 143 6.23 14.42 0.37
N ARG A 144 7.37 14.61 1.05
CA ARG A 144 8.33 15.67 0.70
C ARG A 144 8.88 15.50 -0.71
N LYS A 145 9.10 14.26 -1.15
CA LYS A 145 9.60 13.95 -2.49
C LYS A 145 8.51 14.18 -3.54
N THR A 146 7.28 13.72 -3.30
CA THR A 146 6.13 13.92 -4.19
C THR A 146 5.75 15.39 -4.32
N ARG A 147 5.76 16.16 -3.21
CA ARG A 147 5.50 17.61 -3.22
C ARG A 147 6.56 18.39 -4.02
N ARG A 148 7.83 17.97 -3.98
CA ARG A 148 8.89 18.59 -4.79
C ARG A 148 8.66 18.37 -6.29
N ILE A 149 8.31 17.15 -6.68
CA ILE A 149 8.05 16.80 -8.09
C ILE A 149 6.85 17.56 -8.63
N LEU A 150 5.72 17.55 -7.91
CA LEU A 150 4.51 18.28 -8.33
C LEU A 150 4.76 19.79 -8.48
N ARG A 151 5.59 20.37 -7.60
CA ARG A 151 5.97 21.78 -7.68
C ARG A 151 6.82 22.09 -8.93
N ASN A 152 7.74 21.20 -9.29
CA ASN A 152 8.58 21.36 -10.47
C ASN A 152 7.76 21.27 -11.76
N VAL A 153 6.86 20.29 -11.86
CA VAL A 153 5.95 20.14 -13.01
C VAL A 153 5.09 21.40 -13.21
N ARG A 154 4.50 21.95 -12.13
CA ARG A 154 3.73 23.19 -12.21
C ARG A 154 4.58 24.41 -12.60
N LYS A 155 5.88 24.41 -12.28
CA LYS A 155 6.80 25.50 -12.64
C LYS A 155 7.16 25.45 -14.12
N ASP A 156 7.36 24.25 -14.66
CA ASP A 156 7.64 24.03 -16.08
C ASP A 156 6.42 24.39 -16.94
N GLU A 157 5.22 24.02 -16.50
CA GLU A 157 3.96 24.36 -17.18
C GLU A 157 3.68 25.87 -17.20
N LYS A 158 4.05 26.59 -16.13
CA LYS A 158 3.97 28.07 -16.12
C LYS A 158 5.01 28.73 -17.03
N ASN A 159 6.19 28.15 -17.17
CA ASN A 159 7.23 28.69 -18.04
C ASN A 159 6.92 28.47 -19.53
N THR A 160 6.25 27.37 -19.88
CA THR A 160 5.81 27.13 -21.27
C THR A 160 4.59 27.96 -21.66
N LEU A 161 3.70 28.29 -20.71
CA LEU A 161 2.52 29.13 -20.96
C LEU A 161 2.79 30.65 -20.86
N GLY A 162 3.83 31.06 -20.13
CA GLY A 162 4.23 32.48 -20.00
C GLY A 162 5.32 32.94 -20.96
N GLY A 163 5.75 32.05 -21.87
CA GLY A 163 6.79 32.30 -22.88
C GLY A 163 6.24 32.52 -24.29
N VAL A 164 5.00 32.98 -24.42
CA VAL A 164 4.38 33.45 -25.67
C VAL A 164 4.00 34.91 -25.50
#